data_AF-A0A954MXP7-F1
#
_entry.id   AF-A0A954MXP7-F1
#
_cell.length_a   1.000
_cell.length_b   1.000
_cell.length_c   1.000
_cell.angle_alpha   90.00
_cell.angle_beta   90.00
_cell.angle_gamma   90.00
#
_symmetry.space_group_name_H-M   'P 1'
#
loop_
_entity.id
_entity.type
_entity.pdbx_description
1 polymer ?
#
loop_
_entity_poly.entity_id
_entity_poly.type
_entity_poly.pdbx_seq_one_letter_code
_entity_poly.pdbx_strand_id
1 'polypeptide(L)'
;GGHLSLMLGLAGKDGDANAKDPIDRLNSQVQAVACFYPPTDFLNFGEPGHVVVGKGVLPGFKAPFDFKELDPKSNAFVPVTDEQKLLEIGREISPAAHINTGDAATLIIHGDADTLVPLQQSELLIGKLKETGIPNELIVRKGAGHGWKNLDKDISLFADWFDQYLFEGDSKSTP
;
A
#
# COMPACT_ATOMS: atom_id res chain seq x y z
N GLY A 1 -1.03 1.18 -8.71
CA GLY A 1 -1.97 0.08 -8.45
C GLY A 1 -1.83 -0.40 -7.04
N GLY A 2 -0.94 -1.37 -6.79
CA GLY A 2 -0.81 -2.03 -5.48
C GLY A 2 -0.61 -1.10 -4.28
N HIS A 3 0.21 -0.05 -4.41
CA HIS A 3 0.33 0.99 -3.38
C HIS A 3 -1.02 1.58 -2.92
N LEU A 4 -1.86 2.01 -3.87
CA LEU A 4 -3.16 2.60 -3.54
C LEU A 4 -4.14 1.56 -3.00
N SER A 5 -4.08 0.32 -3.50
CA SER A 5 -4.88 -0.78 -2.96
C SER A 5 -4.54 -1.03 -1.48
N LEU A 6 -3.26 -0.98 -1.12
CA LEU A 6 -2.83 -1.09 0.27
C LEU A 6 -3.19 0.15 1.09
N MET A 7 -3.08 1.37 0.55
CA MET A 7 -3.57 2.56 1.25
C MET A 7 -5.06 2.44 1.58
N LEU A 8 -5.87 1.88 0.68
CA LEU A 8 -7.29 1.64 0.94
C LEU A 8 -7.50 0.57 2.02
N GLY A 9 -6.73 -0.52 1.98
CA GLY A 9 -6.85 -1.62 2.94
C GLY A 9 -6.29 -1.36 4.34
N LEU A 10 -5.32 -0.46 4.46
CA LEU A 10 -4.54 -0.24 5.69
C LEU A 10 -4.69 1.18 6.26
N ALA A 11 -5.20 2.13 5.48
CA ALA A 11 -5.42 3.51 5.92
C ALA A 11 -6.89 3.94 5.77
N GLY A 12 -7.80 2.96 5.69
CA GLY A 12 -9.24 3.19 5.71
C GLY A 12 -9.66 3.89 7.00
N LYS A 13 -10.55 4.88 6.88
CA LYS A 13 -11.05 5.67 8.01
C LYS A 13 -12.49 5.34 8.31
N ASP A 14 -12.84 5.48 9.59
CA ASP A 14 -14.24 5.57 10.01
C ASP A 14 -14.90 6.78 9.34
N GLY A 15 -16.20 6.65 9.09
CA GLY A 15 -17.00 7.78 8.62
C GLY A 15 -17.19 8.82 9.73
N ASP A 16 -17.35 10.08 9.33
CA ASP A 16 -17.72 11.14 10.27
C ASP A 16 -19.25 11.15 10.42
N ALA A 17 -19.74 10.70 11.57
CA ALA A 17 -21.18 10.65 11.87
C ALA A 17 -21.88 12.02 11.75
N ASN A 18 -21.14 13.13 11.86
CA ASN A 18 -21.66 14.49 11.74
C ASN A 18 -21.53 15.06 10.33
N ALA A 19 -20.95 14.32 9.37
CA ALA A 19 -20.74 14.81 8.02
C ALA A 19 -22.08 15.21 7.38
N LYS A 20 -22.05 16.30 6.60
CA LYS A 20 -23.24 16.78 5.91
C LYS A 20 -23.68 15.81 4.81
N ASP A 21 -22.72 15.26 4.09
CA ASP A 21 -22.96 14.24 3.06
C ASP A 21 -23.15 12.87 3.74
N PRO A 22 -24.23 12.12 3.44
CA PRO A 22 -24.42 10.78 3.98
C PRO A 22 -23.34 9.78 3.59
N ILE A 23 -22.63 9.97 2.47
CA ILE A 23 -21.54 9.07 2.05
C ILE A 23 -20.33 9.20 2.97
N ASP A 24 -19.99 10.43 3.37
CA ASP A 24 -18.86 10.71 4.27
C ASP A 24 -19.09 10.18 5.70
N ARG A 25 -20.32 9.75 6.02
CA ARG A 25 -20.66 9.08 7.29
C ARG A 25 -20.35 7.59 7.30
N LEU A 26 -20.06 7.01 6.13
CA LEU A 26 -19.75 5.59 5.99
C LEU A 26 -18.25 5.36 6.15
N ASN A 27 -17.87 4.18 6.63
CA ASN A 27 -16.48 3.80 6.67
C ASN A 27 -15.93 3.57 5.26
N SER A 28 -14.62 3.74 5.11
CA SER A 28 -13.90 3.51 3.85
C SER A 28 -13.03 2.25 3.87
N GLN A 29 -13.15 1.44 4.92
CA GLN A 29 -12.42 0.19 5.05
C GLN A 29 -12.90 -0.83 4.02
N VAL A 30 -11.96 -1.64 3.53
CA VAL A 30 -12.23 -2.79 2.66
C VAL A 30 -11.82 -4.07 3.38
N GLN A 31 -12.47 -5.19 3.05
CA GLN A 31 -12.26 -6.44 3.78
C GLN A 31 -11.04 -7.24 3.30
N ALA A 32 -10.65 -7.09 2.03
CA ALA A 32 -9.51 -7.80 1.45
C ALA A 32 -8.79 -6.97 0.38
N VAL A 33 -7.47 -7.15 0.28
CA VAL A 33 -6.59 -6.56 -0.73
C VAL A 33 -5.72 -7.66 -1.35
N ALA A 34 -5.61 -7.65 -2.68
CA ALA A 34 -4.64 -8.46 -3.40
C ALA A 34 -3.92 -7.58 -4.42
N CYS A 35 -2.60 -7.61 -4.45
CA CYS A 35 -1.83 -6.76 -5.37
C CYS A 35 -0.47 -7.32 -5.77
N PHE A 36 0.07 -6.75 -6.85
CA PHE A 36 1.42 -7.05 -7.34
C PHE A 36 2.41 -5.98 -6.88
N TYR A 37 3.58 -6.45 -6.40
CA TYR A 37 4.82 -5.68 -6.18
C TYR A 37 4.65 -4.21 -5.70
N PRO A 38 3.91 -3.96 -4.61
CA PRO A 38 3.61 -2.60 -4.16
C PRO A 38 4.83 -1.95 -3.48
N PRO A 39 5.08 -0.64 -3.69
CA PRO A 39 5.87 0.14 -2.74
C PRO A 39 5.05 0.37 -1.45
N THR A 40 5.70 0.23 -0.30
CA THR A 40 5.02 0.15 1.02
C THR A 40 5.62 1.09 2.07
N ASP A 41 6.89 1.47 1.93
CA ASP A 41 7.62 2.36 2.83
C ASP A 41 8.61 3.23 2.04
N PHE A 42 8.27 4.51 1.87
CA PHE A 42 9.08 5.48 1.14
C PHE A 42 10.19 6.13 1.99
N LEU A 43 10.29 5.78 3.27
CA LEU A 43 11.38 6.21 4.16
C LEU A 43 12.48 5.14 4.29
N ASN A 44 12.17 3.89 3.92
CA ASN A 44 13.08 2.74 3.97
C ASN A 44 13.04 1.95 2.65
N PHE A 45 13.26 2.62 1.52
CA PHE A 45 13.05 2.04 0.20
C PHE A 45 14.21 1.14 -0.23
N GLY A 46 14.04 -0.18 -0.13
CA GLY A 46 15.06 -1.17 -0.46
C GLY A 46 16.05 -1.42 0.67
N GLU A 47 16.37 -0.40 1.45
CA GLU A 47 17.21 -0.50 2.65
C GLU A 47 16.78 0.52 3.73
N PRO A 48 17.08 0.24 5.02
CA PRO A 48 16.74 1.15 6.11
C PRO A 48 17.33 2.56 5.92
N GLY A 49 16.51 3.58 6.14
CA GLY A 49 16.91 4.99 6.03
C GLY A 49 17.05 5.55 4.61
N HIS A 50 16.81 4.73 3.58
CA HIS A 50 16.79 5.20 2.20
C HIS A 50 15.47 5.90 1.87
N VAL A 51 15.44 7.21 2.13
CA VAL A 51 14.27 8.09 1.90
C VAL A 51 14.17 8.47 0.44
N VAL A 52 13.05 8.14 -0.21
CA VAL A 52 12.82 8.43 -1.64
C VAL A 52 11.88 9.60 -1.92
N VAL A 53 11.20 10.11 -0.90
CA VAL A 53 10.33 11.30 -0.98
C VAL A 53 11.16 12.57 -1.11
N GLY A 54 10.78 13.45 -2.06
CA GLY A 54 11.41 14.77 -2.27
C GLY A 54 12.84 14.76 -2.81
N LYS A 55 13.52 13.60 -2.80
CA LYS A 55 14.95 13.46 -3.17
C LYS A 55 15.19 13.01 -4.62
N GLY A 56 14.13 12.81 -5.41
CA GLY A 56 14.24 12.49 -6.84
C GLY A 56 14.89 11.14 -7.16
N VAL A 57 14.90 10.22 -6.19
CA VAL A 57 15.74 9.01 -6.19
C VAL A 57 15.26 7.92 -7.16
N LEU A 58 14.06 8.08 -7.70
CA LEU A 58 13.56 7.27 -8.81
C LEU A 58 13.69 8.09 -10.10
N PRO A 59 14.79 7.96 -10.86
CA PRO A 59 15.00 8.66 -12.13
C PRO A 59 13.93 8.22 -13.15
N GLY A 60 12.79 8.91 -13.14
CA GLY A 60 11.58 8.56 -13.91
C GLY A 60 10.28 8.88 -13.18
N PHE A 61 10.30 9.00 -11.86
CA PHE A 61 9.10 9.19 -11.02
C PHE A 61 9.13 10.52 -10.27
N LYS A 62 9.73 11.57 -10.82
CA LYS A 62 9.75 12.88 -10.18
C LYS A 62 8.33 13.42 -9.94
N ALA A 63 7.42 13.25 -10.89
CA ALA A 63 6.06 13.79 -10.81
C ALA A 63 5.25 13.34 -9.58
N PRO A 64 5.17 12.04 -9.23
CA PRO A 64 4.45 11.61 -8.02
C PRO A 64 5.11 12.02 -6.70
N PHE A 65 6.36 12.51 -6.71
CA PHE A 65 7.07 12.95 -5.50
C PHE A 65 7.48 14.43 -5.52
N ASP A 66 6.95 15.22 -6.48
CA ASP A 66 7.13 16.69 -6.58
C ASP A 66 6.07 17.39 -5.75
N PHE A 67 6.14 17.21 -4.41
CA PHE A 67 5.19 17.80 -3.48
C PHE A 67 5.29 19.31 -3.47
N LYS A 68 4.14 19.99 -3.54
CA LYS A 68 4.04 21.45 -3.55
C LYS A 68 3.07 21.94 -2.50
N GLU A 69 3.35 23.14 -2.00
CA GLU A 69 2.48 23.85 -1.06
C GLU A 69 2.20 25.25 -1.56
N LEU A 70 1.05 25.80 -1.16
CA LEU A 70 0.71 27.19 -1.46
C LEU A 70 1.54 28.11 -0.57
N ASP A 71 2.42 28.92 -1.17
CA ASP A 71 3.10 29.99 -0.47
C ASP A 71 2.16 31.20 -0.34
N PRO A 72 1.75 31.59 0.88
CA PRO A 72 0.83 32.72 1.08
C PRO A 72 1.46 34.07 0.70
N LYS A 73 2.79 34.17 0.58
CA LYS A 73 3.46 35.42 0.21
C LYS A 73 3.44 35.65 -1.30
N SER A 74 3.76 34.62 -2.08
CA SER A 74 3.76 34.69 -3.55
C SER A 74 2.42 34.30 -4.19
N ASN A 75 1.50 33.71 -3.42
CA ASN A 75 0.26 33.10 -3.89
C ASN A 75 0.49 32.06 -5.01
N ALA A 76 1.58 31.32 -4.90
CA ALA A 76 2.00 30.31 -5.88
C ALA A 76 2.26 28.96 -5.21
N PHE A 77 2.07 27.87 -5.95
CA PHE A 77 2.50 26.54 -5.51
C PHE A 77 4.01 26.41 -5.68
N VAL A 78 4.71 26.29 -4.56
CA VAL A 78 6.16 26.14 -4.50
C VAL A 78 6.53 24.72 -4.03
N PRO A 79 7.69 24.17 -4.43
CA PRO A 79 8.13 22.88 -3.94
C PRO A 79 8.24 22.88 -2.41
N VAL A 80 7.81 21.78 -1.78
CA VAL A 80 8.07 21.54 -0.37
C VAL A 80 9.56 21.24 -0.20
N THR A 81 10.28 22.13 0.49
CA THR A 81 11.72 21.98 0.75
C THR A 81 12.05 21.67 2.20
N ASP A 82 11.08 21.79 3.10
CA ASP A 82 11.26 21.47 4.52
C ASP A 82 11.43 19.95 4.71
N GLU A 83 12.53 19.55 5.35
CA GLU A 83 12.88 18.14 5.50
C GLU A 83 11.90 17.40 6.40
N GLN A 84 11.46 18.02 7.51
CA GLN A 84 10.52 17.38 8.43
C GLN A 84 9.19 17.13 7.73
N LYS A 85 8.69 18.11 6.97
CA LYS A 85 7.48 17.99 6.18
C LYS A 85 7.59 16.90 5.10
N LEU A 86 8.74 16.77 4.44
CA LEU A 86 8.97 15.67 3.49
C LEU A 86 8.95 14.29 4.17
N LEU A 87 9.50 14.18 5.39
CA LEU A 87 9.43 12.94 6.18
C LEU A 87 8.00 12.62 6.61
N GLU A 88 7.23 13.63 7.02
CA GLU A 88 5.82 13.49 7.36
C GLU A 88 5.01 13.00 6.15
N ILE A 89 5.15 13.66 5.00
CA ILE A 89 4.52 13.23 3.75
C ILE A 89 4.92 11.79 3.42
N GLY A 90 6.21 11.46 3.52
CA GLY A 90 6.70 10.11 3.24
C GLY A 90 6.08 9.05 4.15
N ARG A 91 5.87 9.36 5.43
CA ARG A 91 5.12 8.49 6.35
C ARG A 91 3.65 8.39 5.95
N GLU A 92 2.99 9.52 5.67
CA GLU A 92 1.56 9.58 5.32
C GLU A 92 1.23 8.77 4.07
N ILE A 93 2.10 8.78 3.07
CA ILE A 93 1.88 8.02 1.83
C ILE A 93 2.39 6.58 1.90
N SER A 94 2.96 6.13 3.01
CA SER A 94 3.51 4.76 3.17
C SER A 94 2.47 3.83 3.81
N PRO A 95 1.93 2.83 3.08
CA PRO A 95 0.96 1.88 3.65
C PRO A 95 1.45 1.20 4.95
N ALA A 96 2.74 0.91 5.04
CA ALA A 96 3.33 0.24 6.20
C ALA A 96 3.36 1.09 7.48
N ALA A 97 2.97 2.37 7.41
CA ALA A 97 2.85 3.26 8.55
C ALA A 97 1.43 3.29 9.17
N HIS A 98 0.44 2.69 8.49
CA HIS A 98 -0.98 2.82 8.87
C HIS A 98 -1.59 1.53 9.42
N ILE A 99 -0.83 0.43 9.47
CA ILE A 99 -1.35 -0.87 9.90
C ILE A 99 -1.97 -0.77 11.29
N ASN A 100 -3.23 -1.17 11.40
CA ASN A 100 -4.02 -1.19 12.62
C ASN A 100 -4.84 -2.49 12.73
N THR A 101 -5.31 -2.79 13.94
CA THR A 101 -6.20 -3.94 14.16
C THR A 101 -7.50 -3.77 13.35
N GLY A 102 -7.86 -4.81 12.59
CA GLY A 102 -9.08 -4.80 11.77
C GLY A 102 -8.86 -4.42 10.30
N ASP A 103 -7.62 -4.13 9.89
CA ASP A 103 -7.31 -3.90 8.49
C ASP A 103 -7.53 -5.13 7.59
N ALA A 104 -7.57 -4.87 6.29
CA ALA A 104 -7.89 -5.84 5.26
C ALA A 104 -6.94 -7.06 5.23
N ALA A 105 -7.50 -8.24 4.98
CA ALA A 105 -6.71 -9.41 4.63
C ALA A 105 -5.88 -9.13 3.37
N THR A 106 -4.56 -9.24 3.46
CA THR A 106 -3.64 -8.75 2.42
C THR A 106 -2.82 -9.86 1.75
N LEU A 107 -3.01 -10.02 0.43
CA LEU A 107 -2.15 -10.83 -0.44
C LEU A 107 -1.23 -9.94 -1.29
N ILE A 108 0.04 -10.30 -1.34
CA ILE A 108 1.02 -9.69 -2.23
C ILE A 108 1.72 -10.76 -3.06
N ILE A 109 1.84 -10.51 -4.36
CA ILE A 109 2.65 -11.34 -5.27
C ILE A 109 3.79 -10.47 -5.83
N HIS A 110 5.03 -10.93 -5.69
CA HIS A 110 6.21 -10.13 -6.02
C HIS A 110 7.32 -11.00 -6.62
N GLY A 111 7.97 -10.53 -7.68
CA GLY A 111 9.21 -11.13 -8.18
C GLY A 111 10.42 -10.82 -7.29
N ASP A 112 11.32 -11.78 -7.10
CA ASP A 112 12.54 -11.59 -6.29
C ASP A 112 13.69 -10.89 -7.03
N ALA A 113 13.58 -10.73 -8.35
CA ALA A 113 14.52 -10.01 -9.20
C ALA A 113 13.96 -8.65 -9.65
N ASP A 114 12.95 -8.11 -8.94
CA ASP A 114 12.39 -6.79 -9.20
C ASP A 114 13.41 -5.70 -8.87
N THR A 115 13.84 -4.95 -9.89
CA THR A 115 14.79 -3.85 -9.76
C THR A 115 14.13 -2.48 -9.67
N LEU A 116 12.79 -2.40 -9.78
CA LEU A 116 12.04 -1.16 -9.71
C LEU A 116 11.44 -0.96 -8.32
N VAL A 117 10.80 -2.00 -7.78
CA VAL A 117 10.32 -2.03 -6.40
C VAL A 117 11.04 -3.19 -5.71
N PRO A 118 11.94 -2.94 -4.75
CA PRO A 118 12.64 -4.02 -4.06
C PRO A 118 11.67 -4.98 -3.35
N LEU A 119 11.90 -6.29 -3.44
CA LEU A 119 11.12 -7.32 -2.74
C LEU A 119 10.99 -7.03 -1.24
N GLN A 120 12.02 -6.41 -0.66
CA GLN A 120 12.06 -5.93 0.73
C GLN A 120 10.81 -5.12 1.12
N GLN A 121 10.21 -4.36 0.20
CA GLN A 121 8.98 -3.60 0.47
C GLN A 121 7.80 -4.52 0.83
N SER A 122 7.66 -5.63 0.12
CA SER A 122 6.64 -6.64 0.41
C SER A 122 6.96 -7.43 1.68
N GLU A 123 8.23 -7.81 1.87
CA GLU A 123 8.66 -8.53 3.07
C GLU A 123 8.45 -7.70 4.34
N LEU A 124 8.79 -6.40 4.30
CA LEU A 124 8.59 -5.48 5.42
C LEU A 124 7.12 -5.35 5.81
N LEU A 125 6.23 -5.14 4.83
CA LEU A 125 4.81 -4.98 5.11
C LEU A 125 4.20 -6.28 5.66
N ILE A 126 4.53 -7.42 5.06
CA ILE A 126 4.02 -8.73 5.48
C ILE A 126 4.57 -9.11 6.86
N GLY A 127 5.81 -8.76 7.18
CA GLY A 127 6.38 -8.89 8.52
C GLY A 127 5.54 -8.16 9.56
N LYS A 128 5.23 -6.87 9.32
CA LYS A 128 4.38 -6.08 10.21
C LYS A 128 2.96 -6.64 10.33
N LEU A 129 2.34 -7.04 9.22
CA LEU A 129 0.99 -7.63 9.24
C LEU A 129 0.94 -8.90 10.09
N LYS A 130 1.96 -9.76 10.04
CA LYS A 130 2.05 -10.96 10.90
C LYS A 130 2.05 -10.64 12.38
N GLU A 131 2.66 -9.54 12.80
CA GLU A 131 2.69 -9.12 14.22
C GLU A 131 1.29 -8.74 14.75
N THR A 132 0.37 -8.36 13.87
CA THR A 132 -1.00 -7.96 14.23
C THR A 132 -2.02 -9.09 14.21
N GLY A 133 -1.67 -10.24 13.62
CA GLY A 133 -2.61 -11.35 13.39
C GLY A 133 -3.58 -11.14 12.22
N ILE A 134 -3.47 -10.05 11.46
CA ILE A 134 -4.24 -9.85 10.23
C ILE A 134 -3.87 -10.95 9.22
N PRO A 135 -4.85 -11.63 8.58
CA PRO A 135 -4.54 -12.62 7.57
C PRO A 135 -3.73 -12.01 6.41
N ASN A 136 -2.60 -12.63 6.10
CA ASN A 136 -1.69 -12.11 5.09
C ASN A 136 -0.90 -13.22 4.40
N GLU A 137 -0.50 -12.97 3.15
CA GLU A 137 0.34 -13.87 2.38
C GLU A 137 1.27 -13.12 1.42
N LEU A 138 2.51 -13.61 1.29
CA LEU A 138 3.47 -13.18 0.28
C LEU A 138 3.84 -14.34 -0.61
N ILE A 139 3.48 -14.24 -1.89
CA ILE A 139 3.88 -15.20 -2.90
C ILE A 139 5.06 -14.61 -3.68
N VAL A 140 6.23 -15.24 -3.53
CA VAL A 140 7.43 -14.82 -4.24
C VAL A 140 7.57 -15.60 -5.55
N ARG A 141 7.71 -14.87 -6.65
CA ARG A 141 7.99 -15.44 -7.98
C ARG A 141 9.50 -15.42 -8.22
N LYS A 142 10.12 -16.59 -8.06
CA LYS A 142 11.57 -16.76 -8.21
C LYS A 142 12.05 -16.45 -9.63
N GLY A 143 13.08 -15.62 -9.73
CA GLY A 143 13.67 -15.11 -10.97
C GLY A 143 12.82 -14.07 -11.71
N ALA A 144 11.67 -13.65 -11.17
CA ALA A 144 10.80 -12.68 -11.81
C ALA A 144 11.17 -11.24 -11.43
N GLY A 145 11.05 -10.31 -12.38
CA GLY A 145 11.27 -8.88 -12.16
C GLY A 145 9.98 -8.11 -11.87
N HIS A 146 9.94 -6.83 -12.28
CA HIS A 146 8.75 -5.97 -12.23
C HIS A 146 7.72 -6.35 -13.31
N GLY A 147 7.15 -7.55 -13.16
CA GLY A 147 6.36 -8.26 -14.16
C GLY A 147 7.08 -9.51 -14.71
N TRP A 148 6.30 -10.48 -15.17
CA TRP A 148 6.81 -11.75 -15.68
C TRP A 148 5.90 -12.37 -16.73
N LYS A 149 6.43 -13.36 -17.45
CA LYS A 149 5.66 -14.15 -18.41
C LYS A 149 4.55 -14.91 -17.67
N ASN A 150 3.32 -14.78 -18.15
CA ASN A 150 2.10 -15.36 -17.58
C ASN A 150 1.65 -14.74 -16.24
N LEU A 151 1.98 -13.47 -15.95
CA LEU A 151 1.47 -12.76 -14.77
C LEU A 151 -0.06 -12.78 -14.70
N ASP A 152 -0.75 -12.79 -15.84
CA ASP A 152 -2.19 -12.96 -15.96
C ASP A 152 -2.72 -14.23 -15.28
N LYS A 153 -1.93 -15.31 -15.23
CA LYS A 153 -2.32 -16.54 -14.53
C LYS A 153 -2.31 -16.37 -13.01
N ASP A 154 -1.49 -15.46 -12.49
CA ASP A 154 -1.45 -15.19 -11.05
C ASP A 154 -2.65 -14.37 -10.59
N ILE A 155 -3.42 -13.77 -11.51
CA ILE A 155 -4.67 -13.09 -11.19
C ILE A 155 -5.71 -14.08 -10.62
N SER A 156 -5.65 -15.38 -10.97
CA SER A 156 -6.56 -16.36 -10.35
C SER A 156 -6.32 -16.49 -8.85
N LEU A 157 -5.08 -16.28 -8.37
CA LEU A 157 -4.78 -16.27 -6.93
C LEU A 157 -5.40 -15.07 -6.22
N PHE A 158 -5.62 -13.96 -6.93
CA PHE A 158 -6.40 -12.84 -6.37
C PHE A 158 -7.87 -13.24 -6.23
N ALA A 159 -8.42 -13.95 -7.21
CA ALA A 159 -9.78 -14.46 -7.11
C ALA A 159 -9.90 -15.44 -5.93
N ASP A 160 -8.98 -16.39 -5.78
CA ASP A 160 -8.97 -17.33 -4.64
C ASP A 160 -8.87 -16.60 -3.30
N TRP A 161 -8.05 -15.54 -3.21
CA TRP A 161 -7.95 -14.69 -2.03
C TRP A 161 -9.27 -14.00 -1.70
N PHE A 162 -9.91 -13.40 -2.71
CA PHE A 162 -11.20 -12.75 -2.52
C PHE A 162 -12.31 -13.76 -2.22
N ASP A 163 -12.27 -14.96 -2.80
CA ASP A 163 -13.18 -16.06 -2.48
C ASP A 163 -13.09 -16.43 -0.99
N GLN A 164 -11.88 -16.48 -0.45
CA GLN A 164 -11.65 -16.82 0.95
C GLN A 164 -12.09 -15.73 1.94
N TYR A 165 -11.90 -14.45 1.61
CA TYR A 165 -12.06 -13.35 2.57
C TYR A 165 -13.28 -12.44 2.32
N LEU A 166 -13.94 -12.54 1.16
CA LEU A 166 -15.16 -11.78 0.85
C LEU A 166 -16.43 -12.62 0.84
N PHE A 167 -16.34 -13.93 0.60
CA PHE A 167 -17.52 -14.79 0.67
C PHE A 167 -17.75 -15.27 2.10
N GLU A 168 -18.84 -14.77 2.70
CA GLU A 168 -19.53 -15.47 3.77
C GLU A 168 -20.29 -16.65 3.17
N GLY A 169 -19.58 -17.71 2.75
CA GLY A 169 -20.23 -18.98 2.46
C GLY A 169 -20.84 -19.49 3.76
N ASP A 170 -22.18 -19.72 3.76
CA ASP A 170 -22.94 -20.32 4.87
C ASP A 170 -22.04 -21.25 5.66
N SER A 171 -21.84 -20.93 6.94
CA SER A 171 -21.09 -21.73 7.90
C SER A 171 -21.31 -23.20 7.58
N LYS A 172 -20.27 -23.89 7.10
CA LYS A 172 -20.32 -25.29 6.66
C LYS A 172 -21.26 -26.05 7.58
N SER A 173 -22.44 -26.41 7.08
CA SER A 173 -23.29 -27.40 7.72
C SER A 173 -22.50 -28.69 7.71
N THR A 174 -21.85 -28.99 8.82
CA THR A 174 -21.15 -30.25 9.04
C THR A 174 -22.17 -31.38 8.83
N PRO A 175 -21.88 -32.37 7.97
CA PRO A 175 -22.73 -33.55 7.84
C PRO A 175 -22.77 -34.39 9.13
#